data_AF-A0A8S3G178-F1
#
_entry.id   AF-A0A8S3G178-F1
#
_cell.length_a   1.000
_cell.length_b   1.000
_cell.length_c   1.000
_cell.angle_alpha   90.00
_cell.angle_beta   90.00
_cell.angle_gamma   90.00
#
_symmetry.space_group_name_H-M   'P 1'
#
loop_
_entity.id
_entity.type
_entity.pdbx_description
1 polymer ?
#
loop_
_entity_poly.entity_id
_entity_poly.type
_entity_poly.pdbx_seq_one_letter_code
_entity_poly.pdbx_strand_id
1 'polypeptide(L)'
;MSNKLLINRLSSLISFEKRAMIINSDFDLANKMKLFNDNNQYQKSLELFDKYKKNNLESCSNFIITQALKACAQLGDIRRGTTIHNRIESHIKDDTYILSALISFYNANKRNFHCEIKEY
;
A
#
# COMPACT_ATOMS: atom_id res chain seq x y z
N MET A 1 12.91 -38.11 -22.15
CA MET A 1 11.77 -37.19 -22.40
C MET A 1 11.40 -36.35 -21.15
N SER A 2 11.61 -36.87 -19.94
CA SER A 2 11.19 -36.26 -18.67
C SER A 2 11.94 -34.97 -18.25
N ASN A 3 13.24 -34.85 -18.55
CA ASN A 3 14.03 -33.66 -18.14
C ASN A 3 13.61 -32.38 -18.87
N LYS A 4 13.21 -32.46 -20.14
CA LYS A 4 12.78 -31.30 -20.92
C LYS A 4 11.46 -30.74 -20.39
N LEU A 5 10.55 -31.60 -19.93
CA LEU A 5 9.29 -31.21 -19.31
C LEU A 5 9.49 -30.55 -17.93
N LEU A 6 10.44 -31.07 -17.15
CA LEU A 6 10.84 -30.54 -15.84
C LEU A 6 11.54 -29.17 -15.98
N ILE A 7 12.46 -29.04 -16.93
CA ILE A 7 13.12 -27.76 -17.25
C ILE A 7 12.09 -26.74 -17.73
N ASN A 8 11.14 -27.13 -18.58
CA ASN A 8 10.06 -26.23 -19.03
C ASN A 8 9.14 -25.82 -17.87
N ARG A 9 8.82 -26.73 -16.93
CA ARG A 9 8.06 -26.39 -15.72
C ARG A 9 8.84 -25.45 -14.80
N LEU A 10 10.12 -25.70 -14.55
CA LEU A 10 10.97 -24.84 -13.73
C LEU A 10 11.17 -23.46 -14.36
N SER A 11 11.42 -23.38 -15.66
CA SER A 11 11.53 -22.11 -16.38
C SER A 11 10.19 -21.36 -16.44
N SER A 12 9.06 -22.07 -16.51
CA SER A 12 7.73 -21.48 -16.36
C SER A 12 7.46 -20.98 -14.93
N LEU A 13 7.93 -21.69 -13.90
CA LEU A 13 7.79 -21.29 -12.50
C LEU A 13 8.69 -20.09 -12.16
N ILE A 14 9.95 -20.09 -12.64
CA ILE A 14 10.89 -18.98 -12.50
C ILE A 14 10.38 -17.75 -13.25
N SER A 15 9.76 -17.91 -14.43
CA SER A 15 9.15 -16.78 -15.17
C SER A 15 7.82 -16.33 -14.55
N PHE A 16 7.09 -17.22 -13.89
CA PHE A 16 5.89 -16.90 -13.12
C PHE A 16 6.22 -16.13 -11.83
N GLU A 17 7.25 -16.56 -11.09
CA GLU A 17 7.80 -15.84 -9.93
C GLU A 17 8.39 -14.48 -10.33
N LYS A 18 9.08 -14.38 -11.48
CA LYS A 18 9.61 -13.10 -12.02
C LYS A 18 8.54 -12.14 -12.55
N ARG A 19 7.30 -12.60 -12.76
CA ARG A 19 6.17 -11.74 -13.21
C ARG A 19 5.43 -11.08 -12.05
N ALA A 20 5.63 -11.53 -10.82
CA ALA A 20 5.35 -10.69 -9.67
C ALA A 20 6.40 -9.57 -9.66
N MET A 21 5.95 -8.34 -9.54
CA MET A 21 6.86 -7.21 -9.33
C MET A 21 7.72 -7.53 -8.10
N ILE A 22 8.99 -7.89 -8.32
CA ILE A 22 9.93 -8.21 -7.24
C ILE A 22 10.25 -6.89 -6.55
N ILE A 23 9.47 -6.58 -5.53
CA ILE A 23 9.84 -5.58 -4.55
C ILE A 23 10.85 -6.31 -3.67
N ASN A 24 12.14 -6.07 -3.88
CA ASN A 24 13.22 -6.80 -3.21
C ASN A 24 13.29 -6.50 -1.70
N SER A 25 12.60 -5.45 -1.22
CA SER A 25 12.53 -5.09 0.20
C SER A 25 11.41 -4.08 0.50
N ASP A 26 10.99 -3.99 1.77
CA ASP A 26 10.13 -2.92 2.31
C ASP A 26 10.63 -1.51 1.90
N PHE A 27 11.96 -1.34 1.85
CA PHE A 27 12.61 -0.08 1.45
C PHE A 27 12.37 0.27 -0.02
N ASP A 28 12.49 -0.70 -0.94
CA ASP A 28 12.26 -0.49 -2.37
C ASP A 28 10.81 -0.12 -2.66
N LEU A 29 9.87 -0.74 -1.95
CA LEU A 29 8.46 -0.39 -2.04
C LEU A 29 8.25 1.06 -1.64
N ALA A 30 8.73 1.43 -0.45
CA ALA A 30 8.44 2.72 0.14
C ALA A 30 9.02 3.86 -0.72
N ASN A 31 10.24 3.69 -1.23
CA ASN A 31 10.84 4.65 -2.16
C ASN A 31 10.07 4.78 -3.47
N LYS A 32 9.58 3.66 -4.00
CA LYS A 32 8.80 3.67 -5.25
C LYS A 32 7.42 4.28 -5.07
N MET A 33 6.77 4.01 -3.93
CA MET A 33 5.52 4.68 -3.55
C MET A 33 5.72 6.17 -3.35
N LYS A 34 6.81 6.58 -2.68
CA LYS A 34 7.19 8.00 -2.55
C LYS A 34 7.38 8.63 -3.92
N LEU A 35 8.12 8.00 -4.83
CA LEU A 35 8.32 8.49 -6.19
C LEU A 35 7.00 8.68 -6.94
N PHE A 36 6.07 7.73 -6.83
CA PHE A 36 4.74 7.89 -7.43
C PHE A 36 3.96 9.04 -6.81
N ASN A 37 3.98 9.17 -5.48
CA ASN A 37 3.29 10.25 -4.77
C ASN A 37 3.85 11.63 -5.14
N ASP A 38 5.17 11.77 -5.22
CA ASP A 38 5.84 13.04 -5.58
C ASP A 38 5.54 13.44 -7.03
N ASN A 39 5.22 12.46 -7.89
CA ASN A 39 4.78 12.66 -9.27
C ASN A 39 3.25 12.73 -9.42
N ASN A 40 2.48 12.89 -8.33
CA ASN A 40 1.01 12.90 -8.31
C ASN A 40 0.34 11.62 -8.88
N GLN A 41 1.07 10.52 -8.98
CA GLN A 41 0.57 9.23 -9.46
C GLN A 41 0.02 8.39 -8.30
N TYR A 42 -0.88 8.98 -7.52
CA TYR A 42 -1.41 8.40 -6.28
C TYR A 42 -2.07 7.03 -6.49
N GLN A 43 -2.80 6.87 -7.60
CA GLN A 43 -3.45 5.60 -7.93
C GLN A 43 -2.42 4.48 -8.13
N LYS A 44 -1.31 4.75 -8.84
CA LYS A 44 -0.23 3.77 -9.04
C LYS A 44 0.49 3.45 -7.73
N SER A 45 0.64 4.44 -6.85
CA SER A 45 1.19 4.24 -5.50
C SER A 45 0.34 3.27 -4.70
N LEU A 46 -0.99 3.42 -4.72
CA LEU A 46 -1.91 2.52 -4.03
C LEU A 46 -2.03 1.14 -4.68
N GLU A 47 -2.02 1.04 -6.01
CA GLU A 47 -1.97 -0.26 -6.70
C GLU A 47 -0.70 -1.04 -6.34
N LEU A 48 0.42 -0.33 -6.22
CA LEU A 48 1.67 -0.90 -5.79
C LEU A 48 1.59 -1.37 -4.33
N PHE A 49 1.04 -0.54 -3.45
CA PHE A 49 0.77 -0.90 -2.06
C PHE A 49 -0.12 -2.14 -1.96
N ASP A 50 -1.22 -2.22 -2.71
CA ASP A 50 -2.16 -3.35 -2.68
C ASP A 50 -1.50 -4.66 -3.14
N LYS A 51 -0.63 -4.57 -4.16
CA LYS A 51 0.16 -5.73 -4.63
C LYS A 51 1.10 -6.24 -3.55
N TYR A 52 1.67 -5.35 -2.73
CA TYR A 52 2.56 -5.73 -1.63
C TYR A 52 1.80 -6.22 -0.40
N LYS A 53 0.71 -5.53 -0.05
CA LYS A 53 -0.17 -5.80 1.09
C LYS A 53 -0.74 -7.22 1.10
N LYS A 54 -0.84 -7.88 -0.06
CA LYS A 54 -1.29 -9.28 -0.17
C LYS A 54 -0.48 -10.25 0.70
N ASN A 55 0.70 -9.86 1.17
CA ASN A 55 1.62 -10.69 1.96
C ASN A 55 1.71 -10.36 3.46
N ASN A 56 0.92 -9.42 4.00
CA ASN A 56 0.73 -9.01 5.42
C ASN A 56 1.02 -7.52 5.68
N LEU A 57 -0.06 -6.78 5.95
CA LEU A 57 -0.04 -5.35 6.30
C LEU A 57 0.70 -5.05 7.62
N GLU A 58 0.65 -5.98 8.56
CA GLU A 58 1.26 -5.88 9.89
C GLU A 58 2.79 -5.89 9.83
N SER A 59 3.37 -6.34 8.70
CA SER A 59 4.81 -6.36 8.47
C SER A 59 5.33 -5.15 7.71
N CYS A 60 4.45 -4.24 7.25
CA CYS A 60 4.87 -3.06 6.50
C CYS A 60 5.50 -2.02 7.43
N SER A 61 6.65 -1.47 7.05
CA SER A 61 7.24 -0.33 7.75
C SER A 61 6.31 0.91 7.80
N ASN A 62 6.49 1.71 8.85
CA ASN A 62 5.75 2.95 9.07
C ASN A 62 5.84 3.95 7.91
N PHE A 63 6.94 3.89 7.16
CA PHE A 63 7.15 4.73 5.98
C PHE A 63 6.23 4.33 4.81
N ILE A 64 6.01 3.03 4.57
CA ILE A 64 5.05 2.53 3.58
C ILE A 64 3.64 3.01 3.93
N ILE A 65 3.26 2.87 5.20
CA ILE A 65 1.95 3.30 5.72
C ILE A 65 1.75 4.80 5.47
N THR A 66 2.76 5.62 5.78
CA THR A 66 2.74 7.07 5.54
C THR A 66 2.52 7.40 4.07
N GLN A 67 3.18 6.71 3.15
CA GLN A 67 2.99 6.91 1.72
C GLN A 67 1.59 6.47 1.24
N ALA A 68 1.04 5.38 1.79
CA ALA A 68 -0.30 4.91 1.48
C ALA A 68 -1.37 5.92 1.95
N LEU A 69 -1.24 6.44 3.18
CA LEU A 69 -2.15 7.46 3.73
C LEU A 69 -2.12 8.76 2.92
N LYS A 70 -0.93 9.22 2.51
CA LYS A 70 -0.78 10.39 1.62
C LYS A 70 -1.55 10.19 0.31
N ALA A 71 -1.41 9.02 -0.32
CA ALA A 71 -2.13 8.72 -1.56
C ALA A 71 -3.65 8.64 -1.35
N CYS A 72 -4.12 8.03 -0.26
CA CYS A 72 -5.54 7.99 0.09
C CYS A 72 -6.11 9.40 0.30
N ALA A 73 -5.35 10.29 0.96
CA ALA A 73 -5.75 11.68 1.20
C ALA A 73 -5.96 12.44 -0.11
N GLN A 74 -5.06 12.26 -1.08
CA GLN A 74 -5.10 12.95 -2.37
C GLN A 74 -6.18 12.41 -3.32
N LEU A 75 -6.50 11.13 -3.21
CA LEU A 75 -7.57 10.50 -4.01
C LEU A 75 -8.96 10.60 -3.37
N GLY A 76 -9.04 11.01 -2.10
CA GLY A 76 -10.29 11.00 -1.36
C GLY A 76 -10.80 9.60 -0.98
N ASP A 77 -9.94 8.58 -0.98
CA ASP A 77 -10.31 7.18 -0.70
C ASP A 77 -10.41 6.94 0.82
N ILE A 78 -11.53 7.39 1.42
CA ILE A 78 -11.77 7.28 2.87
C ILE A 78 -11.78 5.84 3.33
N ARG A 79 -12.51 4.98 2.60
CA ARG A 79 -12.66 3.57 2.95
C ARG A 79 -11.31 2.88 3.10
N ARG A 80 -10.37 3.15 2.18
CA ARG A 80 -9.03 2.57 2.25
C ARG A 80 -8.20 3.16 3.39
N GLY A 81 -8.21 4.48 3.57
CA GLY A 81 -7.44 5.13 4.64
C GLY A 81 -7.91 4.73 6.05
N THR A 82 -9.23 4.60 6.25
CA THR A 82 -9.81 4.10 7.51
C THR A 82 -9.48 2.63 7.74
N THR A 83 -9.52 1.79 6.69
CA THR A 83 -9.09 0.39 6.78
C THR A 83 -7.62 0.27 7.19
N ILE A 84 -6.75 1.14 6.65
CA ILE A 84 -5.34 1.20 7.05
C ILE A 84 -5.26 1.58 8.52
N HIS A 85 -5.86 2.71 8.94
CA HIS A 85 -5.84 3.20 10.31
C HIS A 85 -6.26 2.14 11.33
N ASN A 86 -7.41 1.47 11.13
CA ASN A 86 -7.91 0.43 12.04
C ASN A 86 -6.93 -0.75 12.17
N ARG A 87 -6.14 -1.05 11.13
CA ARG A 87 -5.19 -2.17 11.15
C ARG A 87 -3.90 -1.85 11.91
N ILE A 88 -3.54 -0.58 12.00
CA ILE A 88 -2.29 -0.12 12.61
C ILE A 88 -2.52 0.52 13.99
N GLU A 89 -3.77 0.65 14.44
CA GLU A 89 -4.18 1.29 15.70
C GLU A 89 -3.42 0.77 16.93
N SER A 90 -3.13 -0.53 16.96
CA SER A 90 -2.34 -1.17 18.03
C SER A 90 -0.85 -0.77 18.04
N HIS A 91 -0.33 -0.20 16.95
CA HIS A 91 1.10 0.08 16.73
C HIS A 91 1.42 1.56 16.46
N ILE A 92 0.42 2.44 16.41
CA ILE A 92 0.58 3.86 16.02
C ILE A 92 1.25 4.73 17.09
N LYS A 93 1.14 4.37 18.37
CA LYS A 93 1.27 5.33 19.49
C LYS A 93 2.62 6.09 19.56
N ASP A 94 3.68 5.55 18.96
CA ASP A 94 5.02 6.13 19.06
C ASP A 94 5.59 6.68 17.74
N ASP A 95 4.84 6.64 16.62
CA ASP A 95 5.33 7.16 15.33
C ASP A 95 4.65 8.49 14.93
N THR A 96 5.39 9.57 15.11
CA THR A 96 4.96 10.94 14.77
C THR A 96 4.72 11.16 13.28
N TYR A 97 5.40 10.41 12.40
CA TYR A 97 5.19 10.52 10.95
C TYR A 97 3.86 9.91 10.55
N ILE A 98 3.50 8.74 11.09
CA ILE A 98 2.18 8.14 10.85
C ILE A 98 1.09 9.04 11.41
N LEU A 99 1.23 9.55 12.64
CA LEU A 99 0.25 10.44 13.26
C LEU A 99 0.01 11.68 12.40
N SER A 100 1.08 12.32 11.90
CA SER A 100 0.98 13.46 11.00
C SER A 100 0.26 13.11 9.69
N ALA A 101 0.56 11.94 9.11
CA ALA A 101 -0.10 11.45 7.91
C ALA A 101 -1.60 11.19 8.11
N LEU A 102 -1.99 10.61 9.25
CA LEU A 102 -3.40 10.41 9.63
C LEU A 102 -4.12 11.74 9.79
N ILE A 103 -3.53 12.71 10.49
CA ILE A 103 -4.09 14.05 10.64
C ILE A 103 -4.32 14.70 9.27
N SER A 104 -3.32 14.63 8.38
CA SER A 104 -3.43 15.14 7.01
C SER A 104 -4.55 14.45 6.23
N PHE A 105 -4.63 13.11 6.30
CA PHE A 105 -5.68 12.32 5.66
C PHE A 105 -7.08 12.68 6.15
N TYR A 106 -7.30 12.71 7.47
CA TYR A 106 -8.61 13.02 8.04
C TYR A 106 -9.01 14.47 7.73
N ASN A 107 -8.07 15.42 7.79
CA ASN A 107 -8.32 16.81 7.43
C ASN A 107 -8.71 16.96 5.95
N ALA A 108 -8.01 16.29 5.03
CA ALA A 108 -8.31 16.33 3.60
C ALA A 108 -9.71 15.76 3.28
N ASN A 109 -10.17 14.78 4.07
CA ASN A 109 -11.41 14.06 3.83
C ASN A 109 -12.60 14.52 4.70
N LYS A 110 -12.45 15.56 5.53
CA LYS A 110 -13.50 16.08 6.45
C LYS A 110 -14.87 16.25 5.80
N ARG A 111 -14.93 16.67 4.53
CA ARG A 111 -16.19 16.90 3.80
C ARG A 111 -16.89 15.60 3.38
N ASN A 112 -16.14 14.54 3.12
CA ASN A 112 -16.67 13.28 2.60
C ASN A 112 -17.20 12.35 3.71
N PHE A 113 -16.77 12.54 4.97
CA PHE A 113 -17.35 11.85 6.13
C PHE A 113 -18.84 12.19 6.36
N HIS A 114 -19.33 13.31 5.82
CA HIS A 114 -20.74 13.70 5.95
C HIS A 114 -21.67 12.94 5.00
N CYS A 115 -21.13 12.27 3.97
CA CYS A 115 -21.92 11.50 3.00
C CYS A 115 -22.00 9.99 3.32
N GLU A 116 -20.98 9.39 3.95
CA GLU A 116 -20.98 7.95 4.27
C GLU A 116 -21.90 7.57 5.45
N ILE A 117 -22.39 8.53 6.25
CA ILE A 117 -23.35 8.26 7.34
C ILE A 117 -24.80 8.16 6.81
N LYS A 118 -25.07 8.47 5.53
CA LYS A 118 -26.42 8.34 4.94
C LYS A 118 -26.72 6.99 4.30
N GLU A 119 -25.79 6.03 4.33
CA GLU A 119 -25.98 4.69 3.74
C GLU A 119 -26.00 3.54 4.77
N TYR A 120 -26.38 3.83 6.03
CA TYR A 120 -26.72 2.80 7.02
C TYR A 120 -28.05 3.10 7.70
#